data_AF-A0A2E7Z1M1-F1
#
_entry.id   AF-A0A2E7Z1M1-F1
#
_cell.length_a   1.000
_cell.length_b   1.000
_cell.length_c   1.000
_cell.angle_alpha   90.00
_cell.angle_beta   90.00
_cell.angle_gamma   90.00
#
_symmetry.space_group_name_H-M   'P 1'
#
loop_
_entity.id
_entity.type
_entity.pdbx_description
1 polymer ?
#
loop_
_entity_poly.entity_id
_entity_poly.type
_entity_poly.pdbx_seq_one_letter_code
_entity_poly.pdbx_strand_id
1 'polypeptide(L)'
;MFKKTFILFYLLTSPVLATGYDVFAIGMYDVKFDGSQTNTSTDFRYERRFDNSLFEIGPESENFFHLKPFAGIELTSDSAAYFIGGIYLEDNLGTIFVGEESNVFFTPSFGAGYYDDGDGKKLGNNIEFRTTLEVSYELENKNRLGLSF
;
A
#
# COMPACT_ATOMS: atom_id res chain seq x y z
N MET A 1 22.09 25.65 15.45
CA MET A 1 23.20 24.69 15.26
C MET A 1 22.60 23.44 14.61
N PHE A 2 22.42 23.46 13.29
CA PHE A 2 21.79 22.38 12.54
C PHE A 2 22.75 21.19 12.42
N LYS A 3 22.55 20.15 13.21
CA LYS A 3 23.22 18.87 12.99
C LYS A 3 22.69 18.29 11.69
N LYS A 4 23.56 18.22 10.69
CA LYS A 4 23.36 17.50 9.44
C LYS A 4 23.16 16.03 9.75
N THR A 5 21.92 15.58 9.89
CA THR A 5 21.60 14.16 9.82
C THR A 5 21.37 13.85 8.34
N PHE A 6 22.47 13.62 7.63
CA PHE A 6 22.43 13.02 6.31
C PHE A 6 22.15 11.53 6.55
N ILE A 7 20.87 11.13 6.59
CA ILE A 7 20.52 9.71 6.61
C ILE A 7 20.81 9.18 5.21
N LEU A 8 21.94 8.51 5.12
CA LEU A 8 22.39 7.73 3.99
C LEU A 8 21.42 6.54 3.82
N PHE A 9 20.38 6.69 3.01
CA PHE A 9 19.55 5.59 2.49
C PHE A 9 20.32 4.81 1.41
N TYR A 10 21.47 4.23 1.79
CA TYR A 10 22.35 3.48 0.88
C TYR A 10 22.46 2.00 1.26
N LEU A 11 21.39 1.42 1.80
CA LEU A 11 21.31 -0.01 2.06
C LEU A 11 19.95 -0.48 1.55
N LEU A 12 19.98 -1.58 0.78
CA LEU A 12 18.88 -2.41 0.24
C LEU A 12 18.86 -2.59 -1.30
N THR A 13 19.98 -2.44 -2.01
CA THR A 13 20.11 -3.00 -3.38
C THR A 13 20.61 -4.45 -3.33
N SER A 14 19.82 -5.33 -2.72
CA SER A 14 19.96 -6.77 -2.96
C SER A 14 19.18 -7.09 -4.24
N PRO A 15 19.67 -7.91 -5.18
CA PRO A 15 18.84 -8.39 -6.30
C PRO A 15 17.60 -9.18 -5.83
N VAL A 16 17.61 -9.66 -4.58
CA VAL A 16 16.45 -10.24 -3.87
C VAL A 16 15.30 -9.23 -3.66
N LEU A 17 15.56 -7.92 -3.76
CA LEU A 17 14.55 -6.85 -3.69
C LEU A 17 14.17 -6.31 -5.09
N ALA A 18 14.70 -6.90 -6.16
CA ALA A 18 14.52 -6.39 -7.53
C ALA A 18 13.15 -6.76 -8.14
N THR A 19 12.51 -7.85 -7.71
CA THR A 19 11.17 -8.23 -8.19
C THR A 19 10.09 -7.48 -7.42
N GLY A 20 9.02 -7.08 -8.11
CA GLY A 20 7.97 -6.23 -7.55
C GLY A 20 7.67 -5.01 -8.40
N TYR A 21 6.84 -4.14 -7.85
CA TYR A 21 6.42 -2.91 -8.52
C TYR A 21 6.19 -1.79 -7.51
N ASP A 22 6.13 -0.58 -8.05
CA ASP A 22 5.95 0.65 -7.29
C ASP A 22 4.54 1.18 -7.48
N VAL A 23 3.88 1.56 -6.39
CA VAL A 23 2.54 2.17 -6.40
C VAL A 23 2.68 3.61 -5.97
N PHE A 24 2.12 4.50 -6.78
CA PHE A 24 1.97 5.92 -6.47
C PHE A 24 0.50 6.25 -6.43
N ALA A 25 0.03 6.87 -5.35
CA ALA A 25 -1.37 7.23 -5.19
C ALA A 25 -1.53 8.66 -4.65
N ILE A 26 -2.66 9.26 -5.00
CA ILE A 26 -3.17 10.51 -4.47
C ILE A 26 -4.61 10.30 -4.05
N GLY A 27 -5.04 10.88 -2.95
CA GLY A 27 -6.40 10.68 -2.45
C GLY A 27 -6.85 11.70 -1.43
N MET A 28 -7.86 11.31 -0.66
CA MET A 28 -8.45 12.08 0.42
C MET A 28 -8.33 11.33 1.74
N TYR A 29 -7.94 12.04 2.79
CA TYR A 29 -7.72 11.51 4.14
C TYR A 29 -8.70 12.13 5.15
N ASP A 30 -9.09 11.36 6.19
CA ASP A 30 -10.14 11.69 7.18
C ASP A 30 -11.53 11.94 6.56
N VAL A 31 -11.92 11.08 5.61
CA VAL A 31 -13.26 11.12 4.98
C VAL A 31 -14.32 10.51 5.90
N LYS A 32 -15.40 11.26 6.16
CA LYS A 32 -16.57 10.76 6.89
C LYS A 32 -17.80 10.72 5.98
N PHE A 33 -18.40 9.54 5.85
CA PHE A 33 -19.58 9.33 4.99
C PHE A 33 -20.90 9.83 5.61
N ASP A 34 -20.89 10.22 6.88
CA ASP A 34 -22.06 10.77 7.58
C ASP A 34 -22.28 12.27 7.32
N GLY A 35 -21.40 12.91 6.54
CA GLY A 35 -21.48 14.33 6.22
C GLY A 35 -21.00 15.28 7.33
N SER A 36 -20.52 14.76 8.47
CA SER A 36 -19.97 15.56 9.59
C SER A 36 -18.53 16.04 9.35
N GLN A 37 -18.12 16.13 8.07
CA GLN A 37 -16.74 16.39 7.67
C GLN A 37 -16.36 17.84 7.98
N THR A 38 -15.27 18.02 8.74
CA THR A 38 -14.76 19.36 9.08
C THR A 38 -13.29 19.56 8.76
N ASN A 39 -12.52 18.51 8.47
CA ASN A 39 -11.06 18.61 8.33
C ASN A 39 -10.45 17.51 7.42
N THR A 40 -10.93 17.42 6.18
CA THR A 40 -10.36 16.51 5.17
C THR A 40 -9.04 17.05 4.66
N SER A 41 -8.05 16.17 4.48
CA SER A 41 -6.75 16.49 3.86
C SER A 41 -6.52 15.69 2.59
N THR A 42 -5.58 16.12 1.75
CA THR A 42 -5.13 15.35 0.59
C THR A 42 -4.01 14.40 1.04
N ASP A 43 -4.05 13.14 0.60
CA ASP A 43 -2.95 12.18 0.80
C ASP A 43 -2.12 11.98 -0.48
N PHE A 44 -0.84 11.71 -0.27
CA PHE A 44 0.10 11.20 -1.26
C PHE A 44 0.75 9.94 -0.70
N ARG A 45 0.75 8.87 -1.49
CA ARG A 45 1.24 7.55 -1.07
C ARG A 45 2.24 7.00 -2.06
N TYR A 46 3.28 6.39 -1.51
CA TYR A 46 4.21 5.55 -2.24
C TYR A 46 4.35 4.20 -1.52
N GLU A 47 4.21 3.11 -2.27
CA GLU A 47 4.47 1.76 -1.78
C GLU A 47 5.38 1.00 -2.73
N ARG A 48 6.40 0.37 -2.16
CA ARG A 48 7.13 -0.71 -2.81
C ARG A 48 6.46 -2.03 -2.45
N ARG A 49 5.93 -2.72 -3.45
CA ARG A 49 5.36 -4.06 -3.32
C ARG A 49 6.37 -5.07 -3.85
N PHE A 50 6.80 -6.00 -3.00
CA PHE A 50 7.82 -6.98 -3.36
C PHE A 50 7.17 -8.26 -3.84
N ASP A 51 7.57 -8.73 -5.02
CA ASP A 51 6.99 -9.95 -5.62
C ASP A 51 7.74 -11.20 -5.15
N ASN A 52 7.75 -11.39 -3.83
CA ASN A 52 8.27 -12.59 -3.19
C ASN A 52 7.24 -13.11 -2.20
N SER A 53 6.73 -14.32 -2.44
CA SER A 53 5.80 -14.96 -1.51
C SER A 53 6.51 -15.25 -0.18
N LEU A 54 5.94 -14.77 0.92
CA LEU A 54 6.34 -15.15 2.27
C LEU A 54 5.61 -16.43 2.69
N PHE A 55 4.33 -16.52 2.33
CA PHE A 55 3.45 -17.65 2.64
C PHE A 55 2.46 -17.85 1.50
N GLU A 56 2.25 -19.10 1.14
CA GLU A 56 1.23 -19.53 0.19
C GLU A 56 0.10 -20.17 1.00
N ILE A 57 -1.07 -19.53 1.02
CA ILE A 57 -2.23 -20.01 1.78
C ILE A 57 -3.35 -20.54 0.87
N GLY A 58 -3.17 -20.45 -0.45
CA GLY A 58 -4.05 -21.04 -1.45
C GLY A 58 -3.76 -22.52 -1.72
N PRO A 59 -4.55 -23.15 -2.60
CA PRO A 59 -4.29 -24.52 -3.07
C PRO A 59 -2.96 -24.62 -3.80
N GLU A 60 -2.17 -25.67 -3.56
CA GLU A 60 -0.86 -25.87 -4.25
C GLU A 60 -0.98 -25.97 -5.78
N SER A 61 -2.15 -26.34 -6.30
CA SER A 61 -2.40 -26.42 -7.74
C SER A 61 -2.65 -25.06 -8.40
N GLU A 62 -2.84 -24.00 -7.61
CA GLU A 62 -3.28 -22.70 -8.07
C GLU A 62 -2.38 -21.58 -7.56
N ASN A 63 -2.10 -20.58 -8.40
CA ASN A 63 -1.24 -19.45 -8.06
C ASN A 63 -2.05 -18.27 -7.50
N PHE A 64 -2.89 -18.49 -6.48
CA PHE A 64 -3.64 -17.42 -5.81
C PHE A 64 -3.51 -17.50 -4.28
N PHE A 65 -3.73 -16.37 -3.61
CA PHE A 65 -3.52 -16.17 -2.18
C PHE A 65 -2.07 -16.31 -1.71
N HIS A 66 -1.15 -15.63 -2.40
CA HIS A 66 0.25 -15.51 -1.98
C HIS A 66 0.44 -14.24 -1.15
N LEU A 67 0.82 -14.40 0.12
CA LEU A 67 1.11 -13.28 1.02
C LEU A 67 2.49 -12.73 0.71
N LYS A 68 2.52 -11.50 0.17
CA LYS A 68 3.71 -10.81 -0.30
C LYS A 68 3.98 -9.58 0.57
N PRO A 69 5.24 -9.20 0.85
CA PRO A 69 5.53 -8.04 1.70
C PRO A 69 5.42 -6.74 0.91
N PHE A 70 5.09 -5.65 1.62
CA PHE A 70 5.23 -4.29 1.10
C PHE A 70 5.82 -3.36 2.17
N ALA A 71 6.38 -2.25 1.72
CA ALA A 71 6.77 -1.12 2.54
C ALA A 71 6.38 0.18 1.86
N GLY A 72 5.96 1.19 2.62
CA GLY A 72 5.47 2.43 2.05
C GLY A 72 5.57 3.63 2.98
N ILE A 73 5.29 4.78 2.37
CA ILE A 73 5.15 6.07 3.03
C ILE A 73 3.85 6.73 2.56
N GLU A 74 3.15 7.35 3.49
CA GLU A 74 1.97 8.17 3.24
C GLU A 74 2.17 9.54 3.88
N LEU A 75 1.89 10.59 3.13
CA LEU A 75 2.04 11.98 3.53
C LEU A 75 0.74 12.72 3.28
N THR A 76 0.36 13.65 4.15
CA THR A 76 -0.84 14.48 3.95
C THR A 76 -0.52 15.95 3.76
N SER A 77 -1.47 16.71 3.21
CA SER A 77 -1.42 18.18 3.13
C SER A 77 -1.30 18.86 4.51
N ASP A 78 -1.65 18.15 5.58
CA ASP A 78 -1.60 18.63 6.96
C ASP A 78 -0.30 18.19 7.66
N SER A 79 0.73 17.85 6.88
CA SER A 79 2.05 17.43 7.35
C SER A 79 2.07 16.17 8.20
N ALA A 80 1.00 15.36 8.19
CA ALA A 80 1.03 14.03 8.80
C ALA A 80 1.88 13.09 7.92
N ALA A 81 2.60 12.17 8.56
CA ALA A 81 3.45 11.19 7.89
C ALA A 81 3.25 9.80 8.48
N TYR A 82 3.19 8.79 7.62
CA TYR A 82 3.05 7.40 8.03
C TYR A 82 4.07 6.53 7.31
N PHE A 83 4.94 5.87 8.06
CA PHE A 83 5.86 4.86 7.55
C PHE A 83 5.30 3.49 7.86
N ILE A 84 4.96 2.71 6.83
CA ILE A 84 4.24 1.45 6.99
C ILE A 84 5.00 0.28 6.36
N GLY A 85 4.94 -0.87 7.02
CA GLY A 85 5.29 -2.16 6.43
C GLY A 85 4.17 -3.17 6.66
N GLY A 86 4.01 -4.12 5.74
CA GLY A 86 2.93 -5.08 5.86
C GLY A 86 2.97 -6.18 4.82
N ILE A 87 1.81 -6.82 4.65
CA ILE A 87 1.57 -7.89 3.70
C ILE A 87 0.38 -7.53 2.81
N TYR A 88 0.43 -8.01 1.57
CA TYR A 88 -0.66 -7.89 0.60
C TYR A 88 -0.89 -9.23 -0.10
N LEU A 89 -2.11 -9.41 -0.58
CA LEU A 89 -2.46 -10.42 -1.58
C LEU A 89 -2.67 -9.71 -2.91
N GLU A 90 -2.49 -10.42 -4.01
CA GLU A 90 -2.77 -9.89 -5.34
C GLU A 90 -3.23 -11.02 -6.23
N ASP A 91 -4.52 -11.03 -6.53
CA ASP A 91 -5.14 -12.10 -7.28
C ASP A 91 -5.93 -11.54 -8.45
N ASN A 92 -5.92 -12.30 -9.56
CA ASN A 92 -6.71 -11.97 -10.73
C ASN A 92 -8.18 -12.35 -10.51
N LEU A 93 -9.07 -11.37 -10.58
CA LEU A 93 -10.49 -11.60 -10.32
C LEU A 93 -11.15 -12.48 -11.39
N GLY A 94 -10.68 -12.43 -12.63
CA GLY A 94 -11.15 -13.31 -13.69
C GLY A 94 -10.88 -14.77 -13.34
N THR A 95 -9.64 -15.08 -12.97
CA THR A 95 -9.24 -16.44 -12.59
C THR A 95 -10.07 -16.94 -11.40
N ILE A 96 -10.28 -16.09 -10.38
CA ILE A 96 -11.06 -16.47 -9.18
C ILE A 96 -12.54 -16.75 -9.50
N PHE A 97 -13.20 -15.87 -10.26
CA PHE A 97 -14.66 -15.92 -10.40
C PHE A 97 -15.16 -16.67 -11.62
N VAL A 98 -14.38 -16.70 -12.70
CA VAL A 98 -14.79 -17.29 -13.99
C VAL A 98 -13.80 -18.31 -14.53
N GLY A 99 -12.65 -18.51 -13.87
CA GLY A 99 -11.64 -19.50 -14.28
C GLY A 99 -10.77 -19.08 -15.47
N GLU A 100 -10.89 -17.83 -15.94
CA GLU A 100 -10.12 -17.27 -17.06
C GLU A 100 -9.46 -15.97 -16.64
N GLU A 101 -8.20 -15.76 -17.01
CA GLU A 101 -7.49 -14.52 -16.69
C GLU A 101 -8.21 -13.29 -17.27
N SER A 102 -8.35 -12.27 -16.43
CA SER A 102 -8.84 -10.95 -16.83
C SER A 102 -7.75 -9.89 -16.65
N ASN A 103 -8.07 -8.63 -16.92
CA ASN A 103 -7.18 -7.52 -16.59
C ASN A 103 -7.48 -6.91 -15.22
N VAL A 104 -8.35 -7.52 -14.40
CA VAL A 104 -8.78 -6.95 -13.12
C VAL A 104 -8.14 -7.72 -11.97
N PHE A 105 -7.50 -6.99 -11.07
CA PHE A 105 -6.85 -7.52 -9.88
C PHE A 105 -7.53 -6.99 -8.63
N PHE A 106 -7.60 -7.84 -7.60
CA PHE A 106 -7.96 -7.44 -6.25
C PHE A 106 -6.76 -7.60 -5.34
N THR A 107 -6.51 -6.57 -4.54
CA THR A 107 -5.30 -6.45 -3.73
C THR A 107 -5.65 -5.95 -2.33
N PRO A 108 -6.11 -6.84 -1.43
CA PRO A 108 -6.23 -6.51 -0.03
C PRO A 108 -4.85 -6.45 0.62
N SER A 109 -4.64 -5.51 1.53
CA SER A 109 -3.41 -5.40 2.30
C SER A 109 -3.67 -5.05 3.76
N PHE A 110 -2.72 -5.46 4.60
CA PHE A 110 -2.69 -5.12 6.01
C PHE A 110 -1.27 -4.80 6.42
N GLY A 111 -1.08 -3.69 7.12
CA GLY A 111 0.23 -3.27 7.61
C GLY A 111 0.15 -2.54 8.94
N ALA A 112 1.32 -2.40 9.54
CA ALA A 112 1.53 -1.64 10.75
C ALA A 112 2.73 -0.71 10.56
N GLY A 113 2.73 0.41 11.26
CA GLY A 113 3.73 1.43 11.01
C GLY A 113 3.84 2.48 12.09
N TYR A 114 4.72 3.44 11.84
CA TYR A 114 4.89 4.62 12.66
C TYR A 114 4.18 5.82 12.03
N TYR A 115 3.18 6.36 12.72
CA TYR A 115 2.43 7.54 12.37
C TYR A 115 2.91 8.75 13.18
N ASP A 116 3.19 9.84 12.47
CA ASP A 116 3.39 11.18 13.01
C ASP A 116 2.20 12.03 12.58
N ASP A 117 1.40 12.43 13.57
CA ASP A 117 0.17 13.16 13.36
C ASP A 117 0.36 14.53 12.67
N GLY A 118 1.56 15.13 12.70
CA GLY A 118 1.79 16.49 12.20
C GLY A 118 0.73 17.48 12.70
N ASP A 119 0.14 18.25 11.79
CA ASP A 119 -1.05 19.10 12.04
C ASP A 119 -2.36 18.40 11.65
N GLY A 120 -2.29 17.14 11.22
CA GLY A 120 -3.42 16.32 10.79
C GLY A 120 -4.14 15.60 11.93
N LYS A 121 -4.77 14.47 11.56
CA LYS A 121 -5.62 13.68 12.45
C LYS A 121 -4.83 13.14 13.64
N LYS A 122 -5.43 13.24 14.84
CA LYS A 122 -4.88 12.63 16.05
C LYS A 122 -5.42 11.22 16.22
N LEU A 123 -4.56 10.21 16.03
CA LEU A 123 -4.93 8.79 16.15
C LEU A 123 -4.75 8.27 17.59
N GLY A 124 -3.95 8.97 18.40
CA GLY A 124 -3.79 8.69 19.83
C GLY A 124 -2.67 7.68 20.13
N ASN A 125 -2.08 7.06 19.12
CA ASN A 125 -0.82 6.36 19.21
C ASN A 125 0.09 6.72 18.02
N ASN A 126 1.37 6.38 18.14
CA ASN A 126 2.30 6.48 17.01
C ASN A 126 2.41 5.13 16.28
N ILE A 127 2.02 4.02 16.90
CA ILE A 127 1.93 2.73 16.22
C ILE A 127 0.50 2.52 15.76
N GLU A 128 0.33 2.50 14.45
CA GLU A 128 -0.96 2.44 13.81
C GLU A 128 -1.04 1.27 12.83
N PHE A 129 -2.26 0.88 12.49
CA PHE A 129 -2.56 -0.20 11.55
C PHE A 129 -3.34 0.34 10.37
N ARG A 130 -3.08 -0.20 9.19
CA ARG A 130 -3.84 0.11 7.98
C ARG A 130 -4.26 -1.16 7.27
N THR A 131 -5.55 -1.27 7.06
CA THR A 131 -6.15 -2.21 6.12
C THR A 131 -6.48 -1.44 4.85
N THR A 132 -6.19 -2.01 3.69
CA THR A 132 -6.56 -1.42 2.41
C THR A 132 -7.22 -2.46 1.53
N LEU A 133 -8.28 -2.07 0.84
CA LEU A 133 -8.89 -2.85 -0.23
C LEU A 133 -8.67 -2.11 -1.54
N GLU A 134 -7.93 -2.73 -2.46
CA GLU A 134 -7.65 -2.16 -3.78
C GLU A 134 -8.23 -3.04 -4.89
N VAL A 135 -8.84 -2.41 -5.88
CA VAL A 135 -9.15 -3.04 -7.17
C VAL A 135 -8.39 -2.27 -8.24
N SER A 136 -7.69 -2.98 -9.12
CA SER A 136 -6.93 -2.37 -10.21
C SER A 136 -7.18 -3.02 -11.56
N TYR A 137 -7.03 -2.22 -12.63
CA TYR A 137 -7.12 -2.65 -14.01
C TYR A 137 -5.75 -2.56 -14.69
N GLU A 138 -5.30 -3.66 -15.29
CA GLU A 138 -4.05 -3.76 -16.03
C GLU A 138 -4.21 -3.30 -17.48
N LEU A 139 -3.38 -2.33 -17.86
CA LEU A 139 -3.30 -1.78 -19.20
C LEU A 139 -2.40 -2.65 -20.10
N GLU A 140 -2.46 -2.43 -21.42
CA GLU A 140 -1.64 -3.16 -22.39
C GLU A 140 -0.13 -3.06 -22.12
N ASN A 141 0.32 -1.93 -21.57
CA ASN A 141 1.72 -1.70 -21.20
C ASN A 141 2.10 -2.30 -19.82
N LYS A 142 1.23 -3.12 -19.24
CA LYS A 142 1.39 -3.78 -17.92
C LYS A 142 1.38 -2.85 -16.71
N ASN A 143 1.19 -1.54 -16.89
CA ASN A 143 0.89 -0.65 -15.78
C ASN A 143 -0.56 -0.84 -15.33
N ARG A 144 -0.86 -0.45 -14.09
CA ARG A 144 -2.20 -0.58 -13.52
C ARG A 144 -2.76 0.75 -13.06
N LEU A 145 -4.06 0.89 -13.18
CA LEU A 145 -4.84 1.96 -12.57
C LEU A 145 -5.73 1.36 -11.49
N GLY A 146 -5.61 1.85 -10.26
CA GLY A 146 -6.28 1.30 -9.10
C GLY A 146 -7.17 2.31 -8.38
N LEU A 147 -8.18 1.77 -7.70
CA LEU A 147 -8.95 2.46 -6.68
C LEU A 147 -8.76 1.70 -5.37
N SER A 148 -8.40 2.42 -4.32
CA SER A 148 -8.13 1.86 -3.00
C SER A 148 -8.90 2.60 -1.92
N PHE A 149 -9.37 1.88 -0.90
CA PHE A 149 -9.91 2.45 0.34
C PHE A 149 -9.24 1.83 1.55
#